data_AF-A0A1V5HHY3-F1
#
_entry.id   AF-A0A1V5HHY3-F1
#
_cell.length_a   1.000
_cell.length_b   1.000
_cell.length_c   1.000
_cell.angle_alpha   90.00
_cell.angle_beta   90.00
_cell.angle_gamma   90.00
#
_symmetry.space_group_name_H-M   'P 1'
#
loop_
_entity.id
_entity.type
_entity.pdbx_description
1 polymer ?
#
loop_
_entity_poly.entity_id
_entity_poly.type
_entity_poly.pdbx_seq_one_letter_code
_entity_poly.pdbx_strand_id
1 'polypeptide(L)'
;MKKNNDYIEPEELYDDDVNLDLPEEDIDELKTNIEDNLAEESDPLLKLETKYNDLNDSYLRLHAEFDNFRKRTIKEKADIIKSGGERVLMDMLPFADDFERALQALHAAEDKAAMAEGMDLIYSKFVNFLNQHGVKEIETVGQPFDADRFEAITTIPVQDKSKKGMVIDCIQKGYRLNDKIIRYPKVIVGE
;
A
#
# COMPACT_ATOMS: atom_id res chain seq x y z
N MET A 1 -24.21 14.59 23.71
CA MET A 1 -25.13 14.17 24.79
C MET A 1 -24.29 13.93 26.03
N LYS A 2 -24.25 14.89 26.95
CA LYS A 2 -23.63 14.72 28.27
C LYS A 2 -24.69 14.03 29.14
N LYS A 3 -24.44 12.82 29.60
CA LYS A 3 -25.25 12.21 30.66
C LYS A 3 -24.56 12.53 31.98
N ASN A 4 -25.24 13.35 32.79
CA ASN A 4 -24.90 13.60 34.18
C ASN A 4 -24.90 12.26 34.92
N ASN A 5 -23.79 11.96 35.59
CA ASN A 5 -23.73 10.91 36.59
C ASN A 5 -23.47 11.63 37.91
N ASP A 6 -24.55 12.05 38.56
CA ASP A 6 -24.50 12.63 39.89
C ASP A 6 -24.24 11.48 40.86
N TYR A 7 -22.95 11.26 41.15
CA TYR A 7 -22.53 10.54 42.34
C TYR A 7 -22.93 11.38 43.55
N ILE A 8 -23.77 10.83 44.42
CA ILE A 8 -24.06 11.39 45.74
C ILE A 8 -23.34 10.49 46.74
N GLU A 9 -22.35 11.04 47.45
CA GLU A 9 -21.68 10.40 48.58
C GLU A 9 -22.67 10.20 49.73
N PRO A 10 -22.71 9.03 50.39
CA PRO A 10 -23.44 8.87 51.64
C PRO A 10 -22.53 9.32 52.78
N GLU A 11 -22.48 10.64 53.03
CA GLU A 11 -21.90 11.17 54.27
C GLU A 11 -23.02 11.58 55.24
N GLU A 12 -22.91 10.99 56.43
CA GLU A 12 -23.52 11.37 57.71
C GLU A 12 -25.04 11.25 57.88
N LEU A 13 -25.46 10.11 58.46
CA LEU A 13 -26.45 10.12 59.54
C LEU A 13 -26.15 8.95 60.50
N TYR A 14 -25.34 9.24 61.52
CA TYR A 14 -25.33 8.47 62.76
C TYR A 14 -26.19 9.21 63.79
N ASP A 15 -26.78 8.40 64.67
CA ASP A 15 -27.63 8.68 65.82
C ASP A 15 -29.08 9.08 65.56
N ASP A 16 -29.93 8.05 65.55
CA ASP A 16 -30.74 7.80 66.74
C ASP A 16 -30.77 6.29 66.98
N ASP A 17 -30.46 5.87 68.21
CA ASP A 17 -30.65 4.51 68.72
C ASP A 17 -32.13 4.09 68.57
N VAL A 18 -32.50 3.61 67.39
CA VAL A 18 -33.71 2.82 67.23
C VAL A 18 -33.37 1.43 67.73
N ASN A 19 -33.48 1.25 69.05
CA ASN A 19 -33.54 -0.08 69.63
C ASN A 19 -34.87 -0.71 69.18
N LEU A 20 -34.85 -1.27 67.97
CA LEU A 20 -35.92 -2.08 67.42
C LEU A 20 -35.79 -3.44 68.13
N ASP A 21 -36.55 -3.60 69.21
CA ASP A 21 -36.66 -4.84 69.98
C ASP A 21 -37.42 -5.87 69.11
N LEU A 22 -36.73 -6.34 68.06
CA LEU A 22 -37.12 -7.45 67.23
C LEU A 22 -36.68 -8.74 67.95
N PRO A 23 -37.52 -9.78 68.00
CA PRO A 23 -37.12 -11.11 68.47
C PRO A 23 -35.81 -11.56 67.81
N GLU A 24 -34.88 -12.14 68.56
CA GLU A 24 -33.60 -12.65 68.02
C GLU A 24 -33.80 -13.61 66.83
N GLU A 25 -34.92 -14.35 66.81
CA GLU A 25 -35.32 -15.24 65.70
C GLU A 25 -35.60 -14.47 64.38
N ASP A 26 -36.17 -13.26 64.43
CA ASP A 26 -36.49 -12.46 63.24
C ASP A 26 -35.22 -11.82 62.63
N ILE A 27 -34.22 -11.49 63.47
CA ILE A 27 -32.93 -10.96 63.02
C ILE A 27 -32.09 -12.06 62.35
N ASP A 28 -32.14 -13.29 62.87
CA ASP A 28 -31.45 -14.44 62.28
C ASP A 28 -32.10 -14.86 60.95
N GLU A 29 -33.44 -14.83 60.83
CA GLU A 29 -34.13 -15.06 59.55
C GLU A 29 -33.81 -13.99 58.50
N LEU A 30 -33.71 -12.71 58.90
CA LEU A 30 -33.32 -11.62 57.99
C LEU A 30 -31.85 -11.74 57.53
N LYS A 31 -30.93 -12.12 58.42
CA LYS A 31 -29.52 -12.37 58.06
C LYS A 31 -29.36 -13.57 57.14
N THR A 32 -30.06 -14.65 57.44
CA THR A 32 -30.03 -15.88 56.63
C THR A 32 -30.60 -15.62 55.23
N ASN A 33 -31.70 -14.86 55.11
CA ASN A 33 -32.24 -14.47 53.81
C ASN A 33 -31.32 -13.52 53.02
N ILE A 34 -30.58 -12.64 53.68
CA ILE A 34 -29.61 -11.74 53.00
C ILE A 34 -28.39 -12.54 52.52
N GLU A 35 -27.89 -13.49 53.33
CA GLU A 35 -26.77 -14.37 52.94
C GLU A 35 -27.15 -15.33 51.81
N ASP A 36 -28.36 -15.90 51.83
CA ASP A 36 -28.87 -16.78 50.78
C ASP A 36 -29.11 -16.03 49.46
N ASN A 37 -29.63 -14.79 49.49
CA ASN A 37 -29.78 -13.97 48.29
C ASN A 37 -28.43 -13.50 47.71
N LEU A 38 -27.44 -13.16 48.56
CA LEU A 38 -26.08 -12.83 48.10
C LEU A 38 -25.37 -14.04 47.48
N ALA A 39 -25.64 -15.25 47.98
CA ALA A 39 -25.09 -16.48 47.45
C ALA A 39 -25.70 -16.85 46.07
N GLU A 40 -27.00 -16.64 45.86
CA GLU A 40 -27.64 -16.88 44.56
C GLU A 40 -27.29 -15.83 43.48
N GLU A 41 -27.07 -14.57 43.87
CA GLU A 41 -26.67 -13.49 42.96
C GLU A 41 -25.17 -13.51 42.58
N SER A 42 -24.37 -14.32 43.30
CA SER A 42 -22.95 -14.51 43.02
C SER A 42 -22.66 -15.35 41.76
N ASP A 43 -23.54 -16.28 41.39
CA ASP A 43 -23.36 -17.20 40.25
C ASP A 43 -23.47 -16.48 38.87
N PRO A 44 -24.46 -15.58 38.63
CA PRO A 44 -24.51 -14.79 37.40
C PRO A 44 -23.32 -13.84 37.22
N LEU A 45 -22.86 -13.21 38.31
CA LEU A 45 -21.76 -12.25 38.27
C LEU A 45 -20.42 -12.94 37.98
N LEU A 46 -20.18 -14.10 38.60
CA LEU A 46 -18.98 -14.90 38.41
C LEU A 46 -18.94 -15.55 37.01
N LYS A 47 -20.10 -15.95 36.46
CA LYS A 47 -20.24 -16.36 35.04
C LYS A 47 -19.95 -15.22 34.06
N LEU A 48 -20.38 -14.00 34.38
CA LEU A 48 -20.14 -12.82 33.55
C LEU A 48 -18.66 -12.43 33.57
N GLU A 49 -18.02 -12.45 34.74
CA GLU A 49 -16.59 -12.21 34.90
C GLU A 49 -15.74 -13.23 34.14
N THR A 50 -16.12 -14.52 34.22
CA THR A 50 -15.44 -15.59 33.46
C THR A 50 -15.54 -15.34 31.95
N LYS A 51 -16.73 -15.03 31.43
CA LYS A 51 -16.93 -14.71 30.00
C LYS A 51 -16.17 -13.46 29.56
N TYR A 52 -16.11 -12.45 30.44
CA TYR A 52 -15.35 -11.23 30.19
C TYR A 52 -13.86 -11.53 30.09
N ASN A 53 -13.32 -12.31 31.03
CA ASN A 53 -11.91 -12.71 31.02
C ASN A 53 -11.57 -13.56 29.79
N ASP A 54 -12.40 -14.55 29.44
CA ASP A 54 -12.22 -15.35 28.23
C ASP A 54 -12.21 -14.50 26.95
N LEU A 55 -13.13 -13.52 26.86
CA LEU A 55 -13.22 -12.62 25.73
C LEU A 55 -12.04 -11.64 25.68
N ASN A 56 -11.62 -11.11 26.84
CA ASN A 56 -10.47 -10.23 26.95
C ASN A 56 -9.17 -10.95 26.57
N ASP A 57 -9.00 -12.19 27.02
CA ASP A 57 -7.85 -13.03 26.64
C ASP A 57 -7.86 -13.36 25.14
N SER A 58 -9.03 -13.67 24.59
CA SER A 58 -9.21 -13.86 23.15
C SER A 58 -8.87 -12.59 22.37
N TYR A 59 -9.32 -11.43 22.84
CA TYR A 59 -9.06 -10.13 22.23
C TYR A 59 -7.57 -9.78 22.28
N LEU A 60 -6.90 -9.95 23.43
CA LEU A 60 -5.47 -9.70 23.58
C LEU A 60 -4.64 -10.61 22.67
N ARG A 61 -5.02 -11.89 22.57
CA ARG A 61 -4.39 -12.84 21.64
C ARG A 61 -4.59 -12.41 20.18
N LEU A 62 -5.81 -12.06 19.79
CA LEU A 62 -6.12 -11.59 18.44
C LEU A 62 -5.35 -10.31 18.10
N HIS A 63 -5.26 -9.38 19.05
CA HIS A 63 -4.49 -8.15 18.89
C HIS A 63 -3.00 -8.46 18.68
N ALA A 64 -2.43 -9.38 19.46
CA ALA A 64 -1.05 -9.82 19.30
C ALA A 64 -0.81 -10.52 17.94
N GLU A 65 -1.72 -11.39 17.51
CA GLU A 65 -1.68 -12.04 16.20
C GLU A 65 -1.75 -11.02 15.06
N PHE A 66 -2.63 -10.03 15.17
CA PHE A 66 -2.77 -8.95 14.20
C PHE A 66 -1.50 -8.09 14.11
N ASP A 67 -0.90 -7.73 15.26
CA ASP A 67 0.35 -6.99 15.28
C ASP A 67 1.51 -7.77 14.65
N ASN A 68 1.58 -9.09 14.91
CA ASN A 68 2.55 -9.97 14.29
C ASN A 68 2.32 -10.09 12.78
N PHE A 69 1.07 -10.26 12.35
CA PHE A 69 0.69 -10.27 10.94
C PHE A 69 1.09 -8.97 10.25
N ARG A 70 0.75 -7.81 10.83
CA ARG A 70 1.10 -6.49 10.30
C ARG A 70 2.62 -6.33 10.13
N LYS A 71 3.40 -6.68 11.16
CA LYS A 71 4.87 -6.64 11.10
C LYS A 71 5.42 -7.55 10.00
N ARG A 72 4.88 -8.77 9.89
CA ARG A 72 5.27 -9.72 8.84
C ARG A 72 4.94 -9.20 7.45
N THR A 73 3.73 -8.68 7.23
CA THR A 73 3.30 -8.13 5.94
C THR A 73 4.14 -6.92 5.51
N ILE A 74 4.52 -6.04 6.45
CA ILE A 74 5.40 -4.91 6.12
C ILE A 74 6.76 -5.43 5.66
N LYS A 75 7.32 -6.42 6.35
CA LYS A 75 8.59 -7.05 5.97
C LYS A 75 8.51 -7.72 4.60
N GLU A 76 7.49 -8.54 4.37
CA GLU A 76 7.27 -9.20 3.07
C GLU A 76 7.11 -8.19 1.93
N LYS A 77 6.35 -7.10 2.14
CA LYS A 77 6.24 -6.03 1.14
C LYS A 77 7.58 -5.35 0.86
N ALA A 78 8.38 -5.10 1.89
CA ALA A 78 9.71 -4.53 1.72
C ALA A 78 10.62 -5.48 0.93
N ASP A 79 10.57 -6.78 1.23
CA ASP A 79 11.34 -7.81 0.52
C ASP A 79 10.89 -7.93 -0.95
N ILE A 80 9.58 -7.86 -1.23
CA ILE A 80 9.04 -7.84 -2.60
C ILE A 80 9.50 -6.58 -3.36
N ILE A 81 9.50 -5.41 -2.72
CA ILE A 81 9.98 -4.18 -3.37
C ILE A 81 11.49 -4.29 -3.65
N LYS A 82 12.25 -4.84 -2.71
CA LYS A 82 13.72 -5.02 -2.84
C LYS A 82 14.09 -6.01 -3.95
N SER A 83 13.34 -7.12 -4.06
CA SER A 83 13.57 -8.17 -5.07
C SER A 83 12.82 -7.95 -6.38
N GLY A 84 11.85 -7.04 -6.42
CA GLY A 84 10.97 -6.82 -7.58
C GLY A 84 11.70 -6.39 -8.85
N GLY A 85 12.86 -5.74 -8.70
CA GLY A 85 13.73 -5.37 -9.81
C GLY A 85 14.79 -6.42 -10.18
N GLU A 86 15.03 -7.42 -9.32
CA GLU A 86 16.14 -8.37 -9.47
C GLU A 86 16.04 -9.16 -10.77
N ARG A 87 14.85 -9.69 -11.07
CA ARG A 87 14.60 -10.44 -12.30
C ARG A 87 14.86 -9.60 -13.55
N VAL A 88 14.38 -8.36 -13.58
CA VAL A 88 14.56 -7.46 -14.74
C VAL A 88 16.04 -7.13 -14.92
N LEU A 89 16.79 -6.92 -13.83
CA LEU A 89 18.22 -6.68 -13.90
C LEU A 89 18.99 -7.90 -14.41
N MET A 90 18.65 -9.11 -13.94
CA MET A 90 19.24 -10.35 -14.45
C MET A 90 18.98 -10.53 -15.95
N ASP A 91 17.74 -10.28 -16.39
CA ASP A 91 17.36 -10.38 -17.80
C ASP A 91 18.02 -9.26 -18.66
N MET A 92 18.52 -8.19 -18.02
CA MET A 92 19.26 -7.09 -18.68
C MET A 92 20.75 -7.39 -18.87
N LEU A 93 21.36 -8.26 -18.04
CA LEU A 93 22.80 -8.57 -18.12
C LEU A 93 23.28 -9.04 -19.50
N PRO A 94 22.55 -9.89 -20.26
CA PRO A 94 22.97 -10.30 -21.60
C PRO A 94 23.14 -9.13 -22.58
N PHE A 95 22.48 -8.01 -22.36
CA PHE A 95 22.66 -6.81 -23.18
C PHE A 95 24.00 -6.14 -22.90
N ALA A 96 24.43 -6.10 -21.63
CA ALA A 96 25.74 -5.60 -21.27
C ALA A 96 26.83 -6.45 -21.95
N ASP A 97 26.71 -7.77 -21.89
CA ASP A 97 27.63 -8.71 -22.56
C ASP A 97 27.66 -8.49 -24.09
N ASP A 98 26.48 -8.27 -24.70
CA ASP A 98 26.37 -7.99 -26.13
C ASP A 98 27.00 -6.64 -26.51
N PHE A 99 26.83 -5.59 -25.70
CA PHE A 99 27.47 -4.31 -25.89
C PHE A 99 28.99 -4.40 -25.74
N GLU A 100 29.49 -5.09 -24.72
CA GLU A 100 30.93 -5.30 -24.53
C GLU A 100 31.55 -6.02 -25.73
N ARG A 101 30.89 -7.06 -26.22
CA ARG A 101 31.31 -7.79 -27.43
C ARG A 101 31.30 -6.90 -28.68
N ALA A 102 30.27 -6.07 -28.84
CA ALA A 102 30.19 -5.12 -29.96
C ALA A 102 31.28 -4.05 -29.88
N LEU A 103 31.59 -3.52 -28.70
CA LEU A 103 32.66 -2.55 -28.49
C LEU A 103 34.05 -3.15 -28.75
N GLN A 104 34.29 -4.40 -28.33
CA GLN A 104 35.54 -5.10 -28.65
C GLN A 104 35.70 -5.29 -30.16
N ALA A 105 34.62 -5.67 -30.87
CA ALA A 105 34.61 -5.78 -32.32
C ALA A 105 34.84 -4.42 -33.00
N LEU A 106 34.30 -3.33 -32.43
CA LEU A 106 34.51 -1.96 -32.91
C LEU A 106 35.99 -1.56 -32.91
N HIS A 107 36.73 -1.97 -31.87
CA HIS A 107 38.16 -1.69 -31.77
C HIS A 107 39.03 -2.56 -32.69
N ALA A 108 38.51 -3.69 -33.17
CA ALA A 108 39.25 -4.65 -33.99
C ALA A 108 38.94 -4.56 -35.50
N ALA A 109 37.77 -4.07 -35.87
CA ALA A 109 37.30 -4.00 -37.26
C ALA A 109 37.45 -2.58 -37.84
N GLU A 110 37.73 -2.46 -39.15
CA GLU A 110 37.69 -1.18 -39.88
C GLU A 110 36.37 -1.00 -40.67
N ASP A 111 35.52 -2.03 -40.73
CA ASP A 111 34.28 -2.01 -41.52
C ASP A 111 33.11 -1.42 -40.73
N LYS A 112 32.75 -0.17 -41.09
CA LYS A 112 31.63 0.57 -40.49
C LYS A 112 30.26 -0.05 -40.75
N ALA A 113 30.08 -0.81 -41.84
CA ALA A 113 28.78 -1.39 -42.19
C ALA A 113 28.44 -2.56 -41.26
N ALA A 114 29.39 -3.47 -41.05
CA ALA A 114 29.24 -4.58 -40.10
C ALA A 114 28.99 -4.09 -38.66
N MET A 115 29.58 -2.95 -38.28
CA MET A 115 29.36 -2.32 -36.98
C MET A 115 27.94 -1.79 -36.80
N ALA A 116 27.40 -1.11 -37.82
CA ALA A 116 26.04 -0.58 -37.80
C ALA A 116 25.02 -1.71 -37.69
N GLU A 117 25.20 -2.79 -38.46
CA GLU A 117 24.34 -3.97 -38.41
C GLU A 117 24.36 -4.66 -37.02
N GLY A 118 25.55 -4.78 -36.42
CA GLY A 118 25.69 -5.32 -35.06
C GLY A 118 24.96 -4.48 -34.00
N MET A 119 25.02 -3.15 -34.12
CA MET A 119 24.30 -2.25 -33.22
C MET A 119 22.78 -2.34 -33.41
N ASP A 120 22.31 -2.40 -34.66
CA ASP A 120 20.89 -2.56 -34.99
C ASP A 120 20.33 -3.88 -34.44
N LEU A 121 21.13 -4.95 -34.43
CA LEU A 121 20.76 -6.23 -33.84
C LEU A 121 20.56 -6.12 -32.32
N ILE A 122 21.48 -5.46 -31.62
CA ILE A 122 21.40 -5.24 -30.17
C ILE A 122 20.19 -4.36 -29.83
N TYR A 123 19.97 -3.29 -30.61
CA TYR A 123 18.82 -2.42 -30.43
C TYR A 123 17.49 -3.18 -30.63
N SER A 124 17.40 -3.99 -31.68
CA SER A 124 16.21 -4.81 -31.95
C SER A 124 15.94 -5.80 -30.82
N LYS A 125 16.99 -6.44 -30.29
CA LYS A 125 16.88 -7.32 -29.12
C LYS A 125 16.38 -6.56 -27.89
N PHE A 126 16.85 -5.32 -27.68
CA PHE A 126 16.44 -4.48 -26.55
C PHE A 126 14.96 -4.07 -26.64
N VAL A 127 14.50 -3.68 -27.83
CA VAL A 127 13.08 -3.37 -28.06
C VAL A 127 12.20 -4.60 -27.79
N ASN A 128 12.64 -5.79 -28.22
CA ASN A 128 11.92 -7.03 -27.94
C ASN A 128 11.87 -7.35 -26.44
N PHE A 129 12.97 -7.14 -25.71
CA PHE A 129 13.01 -7.28 -24.26
C PHE A 129 12.01 -6.34 -23.57
N LEU A 130 11.98 -5.06 -23.94
CA LEU A 130 10.99 -4.12 -23.41
C LEU A 130 9.56 -4.63 -23.63
N ASN A 131 9.25 -5.07 -24.85
CA ASN A 131 7.93 -5.61 -25.19
C ASN A 131 7.56 -6.85 -24.36
N GLN A 132 8.52 -7.76 -24.11
CA GLN A 132 8.32 -8.95 -23.26
C GLN A 132 8.00 -8.59 -21.81
N HIS A 133 8.59 -7.51 -21.29
CA HIS A 133 8.31 -6.99 -19.95
C HIS A 133 7.10 -6.03 -19.92
N GLY A 134 6.31 -5.96 -21.00
CA GLY A 134 5.11 -5.13 -21.08
C GLY A 134 5.38 -3.64 -21.27
N VAL A 135 6.62 -3.25 -21.54
CA VAL A 135 7.01 -1.87 -21.85
C VAL A 135 6.86 -1.62 -23.35
N LYS A 136 6.03 -0.64 -23.71
CA LYS A 136 5.78 -0.25 -25.10
C LYS A 136 6.12 1.22 -25.31
N GLU A 137 6.74 1.53 -26.44
CA GLU A 137 6.95 2.89 -26.90
C GLU A 137 5.59 3.56 -27.19
N ILE A 138 5.48 4.84 -26.86
CA ILE A 138 4.30 5.65 -27.17
C ILE A 138 4.53 6.34 -28.52
N GLU A 139 3.66 6.08 -29.49
CA GLU A 139 3.66 6.79 -30.77
C GLU A 139 3.31 8.26 -30.57
N THR A 140 4.08 9.13 -31.20
CA THR A 140 4.07 10.58 -30.97
C THR A 140 3.95 11.36 -32.27
N VAL A 141 4.96 11.27 -33.14
CA VAL A 141 5.04 12.05 -34.38
C VAL A 141 3.82 11.81 -35.27
N GLY A 142 3.18 12.90 -35.70
CA GLY A 142 1.98 12.87 -36.54
C GLY A 142 0.66 12.67 -35.77
N GLN A 143 0.71 12.49 -34.45
CA GLN A 143 -0.49 12.44 -33.60
C GLN A 143 -0.91 13.84 -33.14
N PRO A 144 -2.20 14.07 -32.87
CA PRO A 144 -2.66 15.31 -32.24
C PRO A 144 -2.06 15.44 -30.84
N PHE A 145 -1.65 16.65 -30.45
CA PHE A 145 -1.09 16.88 -29.13
C PHE A 145 -2.16 16.68 -28.04
N ASP A 146 -1.80 15.90 -27.03
CA ASP A 146 -2.62 15.60 -25.86
C ASP A 146 -1.77 15.78 -24.60
N ALA A 147 -2.16 16.71 -23.72
CA ALA A 147 -1.43 17.04 -22.50
C ALA A 147 -1.45 15.93 -21.45
N ASP A 148 -2.43 15.01 -21.51
CA ASP A 148 -2.50 13.86 -20.61
C ASP A 148 -1.54 12.74 -21.04
N ARG A 149 -1.02 12.83 -22.27
CA ARG A 149 -0.17 11.79 -22.87
C ARG A 149 1.23 12.27 -23.19
N PHE A 150 1.43 13.57 -23.43
CA PHE A 150 2.67 14.14 -23.96
C PHE A 150 3.12 15.39 -23.18
N GLU A 151 4.43 15.59 -23.09
CA GLU A 151 5.05 16.80 -22.54
C GLU A 151 5.50 17.70 -23.70
N ALA A 152 4.80 18.81 -23.97
CA ALA A 152 5.23 19.78 -24.98
C ALA A 152 6.41 20.61 -24.47
N ILE A 153 7.53 20.59 -25.19
CA ILE A 153 8.74 21.38 -24.84
C ILE A 153 8.72 22.73 -25.52
N THR A 154 8.34 22.76 -26.79
CA THR A 154 8.24 24.00 -27.57
C THR A 154 7.23 23.83 -28.69
N THR A 155 6.77 24.95 -29.22
CA THR A 155 6.04 25.02 -30.48
C THR A 155 6.96 25.48 -31.61
N ILE A 156 6.62 25.11 -32.85
CA ILE A 156 7.25 25.64 -34.06
C ILE A 156 6.19 26.05 -35.08
N PRO A 157 6.37 27.18 -35.79
CA PRO A 157 5.41 27.63 -36.79
C PRO A 157 5.39 26.65 -37.97
N VAL A 158 4.20 26.19 -38.35
CA VAL A 158 4.03 25.28 -39.50
C VAL A 158 3.36 25.98 -40.68
N GLN A 159 3.89 25.76 -41.89
CA GLN A 159 3.29 26.31 -43.12
C GLN A 159 2.02 25.55 -43.52
N ASP A 160 1.95 24.27 -43.16
CA ASP A 160 0.81 23.41 -43.44
C ASP A 160 -0.19 23.46 -42.28
N LYS A 161 -1.40 23.95 -42.54
CA LYS A 161 -2.48 24.06 -41.54
C LYS A 161 -2.88 22.72 -40.94
N SER A 162 -2.67 21.59 -41.64
CA SER A 162 -2.98 20.26 -41.12
C SER A 162 -2.08 19.85 -39.95
N LYS A 163 -0.91 20.49 -39.81
CA LYS A 163 0.08 20.20 -38.78
C LYS A 163 -0.07 21.08 -37.54
N LYS A 164 -0.98 22.05 -37.56
CA LYS A 164 -1.27 22.90 -36.39
C LYS A 164 -1.90 22.06 -35.29
N GLY A 165 -1.33 22.09 -34.09
CA GLY A 165 -1.73 21.27 -32.95
C GLY A 165 -1.28 19.80 -33.02
N MET A 166 -0.48 19.42 -34.03
CA MET A 166 0.08 18.07 -34.16
C MET A 166 1.49 18.01 -33.58
N VAL A 167 1.90 16.84 -33.12
CA VAL A 167 3.29 16.56 -32.77
C VAL A 167 4.13 16.48 -34.04
N ILE A 168 5.08 17.40 -34.19
CA ILE A 168 5.98 17.47 -35.34
C ILE A 168 7.20 16.59 -35.13
N ASP A 169 7.73 16.59 -33.91
CA ASP A 169 8.92 15.82 -33.57
C ASP A 169 8.90 15.39 -32.10
N CYS A 170 9.65 14.34 -31.79
CA CYS A 170 9.78 13.76 -30.47
C CYS A 170 11.25 13.77 -30.04
N ILE A 171 11.61 14.74 -29.19
CA ILE A 171 12.96 14.89 -28.63
C ILE A 171 13.32 13.70 -27.74
N GLN A 172 12.34 13.21 -26.99
CA GLN A 172 12.54 12.13 -26.03
C GLN A 172 11.38 11.14 -26.11
N LYS A 173 11.67 9.91 -26.53
CA LYS A 173 10.68 8.82 -26.58
C LYS A 173 10.03 8.59 -25.21
N GLY A 174 8.73 8.35 -25.26
CA GLY A 174 7.89 8.00 -24.12
C GLY A 174 7.61 6.51 -24.08
N TYR A 175 7.33 5.99 -22.89
CA TYR A 175 7.09 4.57 -22.66
C TYR A 175 5.94 4.36 -21.69
N ARG A 176 5.17 3.30 -21.94
CA ARG A 176 4.15 2.80 -21.02
C ARG A 176 4.48 1.39 -20.58
N LEU A 177 4.26 1.09 -19.30
CA LEU A 177 4.30 -0.25 -18.75
C LEU A 177 2.86 -0.73 -18.60
N ASN A 178 2.46 -1.70 -19.40
CA ASN A 178 1.07 -2.12 -19.55
C ASN A 178 0.17 -0.92 -19.91
N ASP A 179 -0.69 -0.49 -18.98
CA ASP A 179 -1.60 0.63 -19.15
C ASP A 179 -1.12 1.92 -18.48
N LYS A 180 -0.01 1.88 -17.73
CA LYS A 180 0.52 3.04 -17.01
C LYS A 180 1.65 3.69 -17.79
N ILE A 181 1.54 5.00 -18.05
CA ILE A 181 2.67 5.78 -18.59
C ILE A 181 3.76 5.86 -17.52
N ILE A 182 4.95 5.39 -17.86
CA ILE A 182 6.14 5.44 -16.98
C ILE A 182 7.07 6.59 -17.35
N ARG A 183 6.96 7.08 -18.59
CA ARG A 183 7.69 8.24 -19.08
C ARG A 183 6.89 8.91 -20.19
N TYR A 184 6.53 10.16 -19.97
CA TYR A 184 5.90 10.99 -20.99
C TYR A 184 6.91 11.31 -22.09
N PRO A 185 6.52 11.21 -23.38
CA PRO A 185 7.35 11.66 -24.46
C PRO A 185 7.44 13.18 -24.46
N LYS A 186 8.63 13.70 -24.73
CA LYS A 186 8.88 15.13 -24.90
C LYS A 186 8.79 15.50 -26.36
N VAL A 187 7.82 16.34 -26.69
CA VAL A 187 7.41 16.60 -28.07
C VAL A 187 7.50 18.07 -28.45
N ILE A 188 7.62 18.31 -29.75
CA ILE A 188 7.51 19.62 -30.38
C ILE A 188 6.17 19.68 -31.09
N VAL A 189 5.39 20.74 -30.86
CA VAL A 189 4.04 20.88 -31.40
C VAL A 189 4.01 21.94 -32.50
N GLY A 190 3.25 21.70 -33.56
CA GLY A 190 3.06 22.67 -34.64
C GLY A 190 2.12 23.79 -34.19
N GLU A 191 2.52 25.04 -34.40
CA GLU A 191 1.70 26.24 -34.15
C GLU A 191 1.21 26.90 -35.45
#